data_AF-A0AAV3JFA1-F1
#
_entry.id   AF-A0AAV3JFA1-F1
#
_cell.length_a   1.000
_cell.length_b   1.000
_cell.length_c   1.000
_cell.angle_alpha   90.00
_cell.angle_beta   90.00
_cell.angle_gamma   90.00
#
_symmetry.space_group_name_H-M   'P 1'
#
loop_
_entity.id
_entity.type
_entity.pdbx_description
1 polymer ?
#
loop_
_entity_poly.entity_id
_entity_poly.type
_entity_poly.pdbx_seq_one_letter_code
_entity_poly.pdbx_strand_id
1 'polypeptide(L)'
;MKFYENKEKYKETIINWWIDLKSRTGDRAALRRCSNGLDTLLIPYTHRLISQLFQEGFQFFPDKIGPIAGILSHIEEDNPSVSFARSMARKEGENPVINEIRFRKIL
;
A
#
# COMPACT_ATOMS: atom_id res chain seq x y z
N MET A 1 -15.80 -9.03 14.38
CA MET A 1 -15.58 -9.13 12.92
C MET A 1 -14.14 -9.58 12.68
N LYS A 2 -13.93 -10.81 12.18
CA LYS A 2 -12.63 -11.51 12.26
C LYS A 2 -11.71 -11.21 11.08
N PHE A 3 -11.17 -9.99 10.99
CA PHE A 3 -10.10 -9.66 10.03
C PHE A 3 -8.84 -10.55 10.19
N TYR A 4 -8.67 -11.17 11.37
CA TYR A 4 -7.48 -11.91 11.73
C TYR A 4 -7.43 -13.34 11.17
N GLU A 5 -8.55 -13.94 10.76
CA GLU A 5 -8.56 -15.36 10.32
C GLU A 5 -7.82 -15.58 9.00
N ASN A 6 -7.79 -14.59 8.11
CA ASN A 6 -7.19 -14.70 6.78
C ASN A 6 -6.10 -13.64 6.50
N LYS A 7 -5.53 -13.04 7.55
CA LYS A 7 -4.57 -11.93 7.43
C LYS A 7 -3.40 -12.25 6.49
N GLU A 8 -2.83 -13.45 6.61
CA GLU A 8 -1.69 -13.86 5.78
C GLU A 8 -2.07 -14.00 4.30
N LYS A 9 -3.27 -14.51 4.00
CA LYS A 9 -3.78 -14.58 2.61
C LYS A 9 -3.96 -13.19 2.01
N TYR A 10 -4.60 -12.28 2.75
CA TYR A 10 -4.77 -10.90 2.28
C TYR A 10 -3.42 -10.21 2.02
N LYS A 11 -2.45 -10.42 2.92
CA LYS A 11 -1.09 -9.90 2.76
C LYS A 11 -0.44 -10.46 1.49
N GLU A 12 -0.50 -11.76 1.27
CA GLU A 12 0.04 -12.41 0.08
C GLU A 12 -0.61 -11.87 -1.21
N THR A 13 -1.94 -11.75 -1.24
CA THR A 13 -2.67 -11.17 -2.36
C THR A 13 -2.20 -9.75 -2.69
N ILE A 14 -2.03 -8.91 -1.67
CA ILE A 14 -1.58 -7.52 -1.82
C ILE A 14 -0.15 -7.46 -2.36
N ILE A 15 0.76 -8.29 -1.82
CA ILE A 15 2.16 -8.35 -2.26
C ILE A 15 2.24 -8.81 -3.71
N ASN A 16 1.50 -9.88 -4.06
CA ASN A 16 1.46 -10.40 -5.43
C ASN A 16 0.91 -9.37 -6.42
N TRP A 17 -0.15 -8.64 -6.04
CA TRP A 17 -0.68 -7.54 -6.85
C TRP A 17 0.35 -6.41 -7.03
N TRP A 18 1.08 -6.02 -5.97
CA TRP A 18 2.12 -5.00 -6.06
C TRP A 18 3.31 -5.44 -6.93
N ILE A 19 3.72 -6.70 -6.86
CA ILE A 19 4.77 -7.25 -7.73
C ILE A 19 4.35 -7.16 -9.20
N ASP A 20 3.09 -7.51 -9.53
CA ASP A 20 2.57 -7.36 -10.90
C ASP A 20 2.50 -5.88 -11.32
N LEU A 21 2.10 -4.98 -10.41
CA LEU A 21 2.05 -3.54 -10.66
C LEU A 21 3.41 -2.96 -11.09
N LYS A 22 4.52 -3.48 -10.57
CA LYS A 22 5.87 -3.01 -10.94
C LYS A 22 6.16 -3.17 -12.43
N SER A 23 5.58 -4.19 -13.07
CA SER A 23 5.74 -4.43 -14.52
C SER A 23 4.82 -3.56 -15.38
N ARG A 24 3.82 -2.89 -14.80
CA ARG A 24 2.79 -2.11 -15.50
C ARG A 24 3.02 -0.62 -15.31
N THR A 25 3.96 -0.07 -16.07
CA THR A 25 4.40 1.33 -15.96
C THR A 25 3.26 2.35 -16.10
N GLY A 26 2.29 2.09 -17.01
CA GLY A 26 1.13 2.95 -17.23
C GLY A 26 0.17 2.98 -16.03
N ASP A 27 -0.27 1.80 -15.56
CA ASP A 27 -1.16 1.66 -14.40
C ASP A 27 -0.51 2.25 -13.14
N ARG A 28 0.77 1.97 -12.95
CA ARG A 28 1.54 2.51 -11.82
C ARG A 28 1.66 4.04 -11.88
N ALA A 29 1.89 4.61 -13.06
CA ALA A 29 1.92 6.07 -13.22
C ALA A 29 0.54 6.70 -13.03
N ALA A 30 -0.55 6.02 -13.41
CA ALA A 30 -1.91 6.47 -13.15
C ALA A 30 -2.19 6.54 -11.64
N LEU A 31 -1.85 5.48 -10.89
CA LEU A 31 -2.02 5.44 -9.44
C LEU A 31 -1.19 6.51 -8.70
N ARG A 32 0.06 6.72 -9.11
CA ARG A 32 0.95 7.75 -8.54
C ARG A 32 0.43 9.19 -8.73
N ARG A 33 -0.44 9.42 -9.71
CA ARG A 33 -1.04 10.73 -10.02
C ARG A 33 -2.34 11.00 -9.28
N CYS A 34 -2.92 10.00 -8.62
CA CYS A 34 -4.12 10.18 -7.79
C CYS A 34 -3.83 11.14 -6.64
N SER A 35 -4.75 12.06 -6.36
CA SER A 35 -4.56 13.08 -5.33
C SER A 35 -4.96 12.59 -3.94
N ASN A 36 -5.82 11.56 -3.88
CA ASN A 36 -6.24 10.92 -2.65
C ASN A 36 -6.53 9.42 -2.87
N GLY A 37 -6.77 8.70 -1.77
CA GLY A 37 -7.03 7.26 -1.81
C GLY A 37 -8.31 6.87 -2.57
N LEU A 38 -9.35 7.70 -2.57
CA LEU A 38 -10.59 7.39 -3.29
C LEU A 38 -10.41 7.52 -4.81
N ASP A 39 -9.60 8.47 -5.28
CA ASP A 39 -9.28 8.60 -6.72
C ASP A 39 -8.68 7.32 -7.29
N THR A 40 -7.93 6.57 -6.47
CA THR A 40 -7.32 5.31 -6.92
C THR A 40 -8.36 4.26 -7.29
N LEU A 41 -9.58 4.35 -6.74
CA LEU A 41 -10.69 3.45 -7.06
C LEU A 41 -11.21 3.67 -8.48
N LEU A 42 -10.87 4.79 -9.12
CA LEU A 42 -11.20 5.05 -10.52
C LEU A 42 -10.22 4.39 -11.49
N ILE A 43 -9.06 3.94 -11.00
CA ILE A 43 -8.07 3.26 -11.81
C ILE A 43 -8.49 1.79 -11.99
N PRO A 44 -8.68 1.29 -13.23
CA PRO A 44 -9.12 -0.08 -13.48
C PRO A 44 -8.23 -1.13 -12.82
N TYR A 45 -6.94 -0.86 -12.71
CA TYR A 45 -5.99 -1.78 -12.10
C TYR A 45 -6.20 -1.97 -10.59
N THR A 46 -6.80 -0.99 -9.90
CA THR A 46 -7.26 -1.12 -8.50
C THR A 46 -8.44 -2.10 -8.39
N HIS A 47 -9.30 -2.20 -9.41
CA HIS A 47 -10.41 -3.15 -9.41
C HIS A 47 -9.92 -4.60 -9.40
N ARG A 48 -8.74 -4.86 -9.98
CA ARG A 48 -8.10 -6.17 -9.89
C ARG A 48 -7.74 -6.53 -8.45
N LEU A 49 -7.16 -5.59 -7.69
CA LEU A 49 -6.87 -5.80 -6.26
C LEU A 49 -8.16 -6.09 -5.48
N ILE A 50 -9.21 -5.31 -5.73
CA ILE A 50 -10.53 -5.49 -5.09
C ILE A 50 -11.07 -6.89 -5.38
N SER A 51 -11.04 -7.32 -6.64
CA SER A 51 -11.52 -8.64 -7.06
C SER A 51 -10.74 -9.78 -6.40
N GLN A 52 -9.41 -9.70 -6.39
CA GLN A 52 -8.54 -10.71 -5.78
C GLN A 52 -8.77 -10.79 -4.25
N LEU A 53 -8.87 -9.65 -3.57
CA LEU A 53 -9.18 -9.62 -2.14
C LEU A 53 -10.57 -10.17 -1.83
N PHE A 54 -11.56 -9.87 -2.67
CA PHE A 54 -12.92 -10.39 -2.52
C PHE A 54 -12.97 -11.92 -2.63
N GLN A 55 -12.17 -12.52 -3.53
CA GLN A 55 -12.04 -13.97 -3.66
C GLN A 55 -11.47 -14.63 -2.39
N GLU A 56 -10.60 -13.93 -1.65
CA GLU A 56 -10.09 -14.38 -0.35
C GLU A 56 -11.08 -14.11 0.82
N GLY A 57 -12.28 -13.60 0.51
CA GLY A 57 -13.31 -13.27 1.49
C GLY A 57 -13.09 -11.92 2.19
N PHE A 58 -12.25 -11.04 1.65
CA PHE A 58 -12.11 -9.68 2.17
C PHE A 58 -13.32 -8.84 1.75
N GLN A 59 -14.00 -8.25 2.72
CA GLN A 59 -15.09 -7.32 2.42
C GLN A 59 -14.55 -6.01 1.81
N PHE A 60 -15.29 -5.45 0.86
CA PHE A 60 -14.91 -4.21 0.21
C PHE A 60 -14.96 -3.01 1.17
N PHE A 61 -13.83 -2.33 1.35
CA PHE A 61 -13.68 -1.10 2.12
C PHE A 61 -12.95 -0.04 1.26
N PRO A 62 -13.69 0.88 0.60
CA PRO A 62 -13.13 1.90 -0.28
C PRO A 62 -12.02 2.73 0.37
N ASP A 63 -12.24 3.10 1.63
CA ASP A 63 -11.37 3.89 2.49
C ASP A 63 -10.10 3.16 2.95
N LYS A 64 -10.01 1.85 2.71
CA LYS A 64 -8.82 1.05 2.99
C LYS A 64 -8.09 0.63 1.72
N ILE A 65 -8.82 0.05 0.77
CA ILE A 65 -8.20 -0.53 -0.44
C ILE A 65 -7.61 0.58 -1.31
N GLY A 66 -8.28 1.72 -1.43
CA GLY A 66 -7.81 2.83 -2.25
C GLY A 66 -6.46 3.38 -1.77
N PRO A 67 -6.33 3.80 -0.49
CA PRO A 67 -5.03 4.20 0.05
C PRO A 67 -3.93 3.14 -0.07
N ILE A 68 -4.25 1.85 0.11
CA ILE A 68 -3.29 0.76 -0.08
C ILE A 68 -2.75 0.75 -1.52
N ALA A 69 -3.62 0.79 -2.52
CA ALA A 69 -3.23 0.81 -3.93
C ALA A 69 -2.37 2.05 -4.28
N GLY A 70 -2.79 3.22 -3.77
CA GLY A 70 -2.05 4.47 -3.94
C GLY A 70 -0.64 4.40 -3.35
N ILE A 71 -0.51 4.02 -2.08
CA ILE A 71 0.78 3.92 -1.38
C ILE A 71 1.70 2.91 -2.08
N LEU A 72 1.20 1.72 -2.41
CA LEU A 72 2.00 0.67 -3.06
C LEU A 72 2.52 1.09 -4.44
N SER A 73 1.83 1.99 -5.14
CA SER A 73 2.32 2.53 -6.40
C SER A 73 3.63 3.32 -6.25
N HIS A 74 3.91 3.89 -5.07
CA HIS A 74 5.15 4.60 -4.78
C HIS A 74 6.28 3.68 -4.31
N ILE A 75 5.95 2.51 -3.75
CA ILE A 75 6.94 1.57 -3.20
C ILE A 75 7.71 0.87 -4.33
N GLU A 76 9.04 0.80 -4.16
CA GLU A 76 9.96 0.18 -5.12
C GLU A 76 10.52 -1.15 -4.62
N GLU A 77 10.79 -1.22 -3.32
CA GLU A 77 11.38 -2.38 -2.66
C GLU A 77 10.57 -2.73 -1.40
N ASP A 78 10.43 -4.02 -1.14
CA ASP A 78 9.91 -4.54 0.12
C ASP A 78 11.10 -5.03 0.94
N ASN A 79 11.25 -4.48 2.15
CA ASN A 79 12.31 -4.89 3.06
C ASN A 79 11.70 -5.42 4.37
N PRO A 80 11.39 -6.72 4.43
CA PRO A 80 10.71 -7.32 5.58
C PRO A 80 11.57 -7.34 6.85
N SER A 81 12.89 -7.11 6.75
CA SER A 81 13.80 -7.10 7.90
C SER A 81 13.74 -5.80 8.73
N VAL A 82 13.12 -4.75 8.19
CA VAL A 82 13.03 -3.44 8.83
C VAL A 82 11.57 -3.12 9.13
N SER A 83 11.24 -2.87 10.39
CA SER A 83 9.88 -2.47 10.77
C SER A 83 9.53 -1.08 10.20
N PHE A 84 8.24 -0.82 9.97
CA PHE A 84 7.76 0.47 9.46
C PHE A 84 8.28 1.67 10.25
N ALA A 85 8.21 1.60 11.59
CA ALA A 85 8.73 2.65 12.47
C ALA A 85 10.25 2.83 12.32
N ARG A 86 11.01 1.73 12.19
CA ARG A 86 12.47 1.77 12.00
C ARG A 86 12.85 2.35 10.64
N SER A 87 12.06 2.06 9.59
CA SER A 87 12.26 2.65 8.25
C SER A 87 12.10 4.17 8.27
N MET A 88 11.17 4.72 9.06
CA MET A 88 11.00 6.17 9.20
C MET A 88 12.09 6.85 10.04
N ALA A 89 12.72 6.11 10.96
CA ALA A 89 13.84 6.58 11.77
C ALA A 89 15.21 6.47 11.05
N ARG A 90 15.22 5.97 9.80
CA ARG A 90 16.45 5.90 8.99
C ARG A 90 17.03 7.30 8.85
N LYS A 91 18.35 7.40 9.06
CA LYS A 91 19.09 8.65 8.89
C LYS A 91 19.65 8.74 7.47
N GLU A 92 19.62 9.95 6.94
CA GLU A 92 20.33 10.33 5.72
C GLU A 92 21.24 11.51 6.11
N GLY A 93 22.53 11.22 6.31
CA GLY A 93 23.44 12.14 7.00
C GLY A 93 23.19 12.20 8.51
N GLU A 94 23.16 13.41 9.07
CA GLU A 94 22.99 13.62 10.52
C GLU A 94 21.51 13.62 10.97
N ASN A 95 20.58 13.88 10.04
CA ASN A 95 19.16 14.03 10.32
C ASN A 95 18.36 12.78 9.92
N PRO A 96 17.26 12.45 10.65
CA PRO A 96 16.32 11.43 10.22
C PRO A 96 15.54 11.90 8.98
N VAL A 97 15.22 10.97 8.08
CA VAL A 97 14.44 11.24 6.84
C VAL A 97 13.06 11.81 7.18
N ILE A 98 12.46 11.38 8.29
CA ILE A 98 11.21 11.93 8.82
C ILE A 98 11.48 12.57 10.19
N ASN A 99 11.08 13.84 10.35
CA ASN A 99 11.18 14.50 11.64
C ASN A 99 10.15 13.95 12.65
N GLU A 100 10.44 14.13 13.93
CA GLU A 100 9.61 13.58 15.01
C GLU A 100 8.16 14.09 14.95
N ILE A 101 7.96 15.35 14.59
CA ILE A 101 6.62 15.98 14.51
C ILE A 101 5.76 15.28 13.44
N ARG A 102 6.32 14.99 12.27
CA ARG A 102 5.60 14.29 11.18
C ARG A 102 5.31 12.84 11.56
N PHE A 103 6.26 12.16 12.21
CA PHE A 103 6.04 10.80 12.70
C PHE A 103 4.89 10.76 13.73
N ARG A 104 4.85 11.69 14.69
CA ARG A 104 3.78 11.78 15.69
C ARG A 104 2.39 12.05 15.09
N LYS A 105 2.30 12.67 13.91
CA LYS A 105 1.01 12.89 13.22
C LYS A 105 0.45 11.63 12.53
N ILE A 106 1.25 10.57 12.40
CA ILE A 106 0.87 9.32 11.74
C ILE A 106 0.36 8.27 12.75
N LEU A 107 0.75 8.40 14.03
CA LEU A 107 0.29 7.56 15.14
C LEU A 107 -1.15 7.91 15.53
#